data_AF-L7FH12-F1
#
_entry.id   AF-L7FH12-F1
#
_cell.length_a   1.000
_cell.length_b   1.000
_cell.length_c   1.000
_cell.angle_alpha   90.00
_cell.angle_beta   90.00
_cell.angle_gamma   90.00
#
_symmetry.space_group_name_H-M   'P 1'
#
loop_
_entity.id
_entity.type
_entity.pdbx_description
1 polymer ?
#
loop_
_entity_poly.entity_id
_entity_poly.type
_entity_poly.pdbx_seq_one_letter_code
_entity_poly.pdbx_strand_id
1 'polypeptide(L)' 'GVGATQLSLTNAVNQKFRVRAEYVRSAKDTTYVSTWGGWLHLTVRN' A
#
# COMPACT_ATOMS: atom_id res chain seq x y z
N GLY A 1 -18.15 -1.65 1.17
CA GLY A 1 -17.37 -2.46 2.13
C GLY A 1 -16.01 -1.83 2.27
N VAL A 2 -15.49 -1.72 3.50
CA VAL A 2 -14.11 -1.26 3.72
C VAL A 2 -13.20 -2.46 3.52
N GLY A 3 -12.35 -2.43 2.49
CA GLY A 3 -11.29 -3.42 2.32
C GLY A 3 -10.13 -3.09 3.25
N ALA A 4 -9.71 -4.06 4.06
CA ALA A 4 -8.52 -3.94 4.89
C ALA A 4 -7.40 -4.80 4.30
N THR A 5 -6.20 -4.24 4.18
CA THR A 5 -4.99 -4.96 3.78
C THR A 5 -4.11 -5.15 5.01
N GLN A 6 -3.80 -6.39 5.36
CA GLN A 6 -2.87 -6.72 6.45
C GLN A 6 -1.47 -6.96 5.89
N LEU A 7 -0.47 -6.30 6.48
CA LEU A 7 0.96 -6.50 6.18
C LEU A 7 1.67 -6.96 7.46
N SER A 8 2.33 -8.11 7.41
CA SER A 8 3.18 -8.63 8.48
C SER A 8 4.63 -8.63 8.05
N LEU A 9 5.52 -8.08 8.88
CA LEU A 9 6.95 -8.02 8.65
C LEU A 9 7.67 -8.92 9.67
N THR A 10 8.35 -9.97 9.20
CA THR A 10 9.12 -10.89 10.04
C THR A 10 10.62 -10.59 9.92
N ASN A 11 11.36 -10.62 11.02
CA ASN A 11 12.81 -10.33 11.06
C ASN A 11 13.20 -8.94 10.51
N ALA A 12 12.40 -7.91 10.80
CA ALA A 12 12.45 -6.61 10.12
C ALA A 12 13.00 -5.43 10.95
N VAL A 13 13.59 -5.70 12.12
CA VAL A 13 14.17 -4.66 13.00
C VAL A 13 15.23 -3.85 12.23
N ASN A 14 15.21 -2.52 12.38
CA ASN A 14 16.09 -1.56 11.70
C ASN A 14 15.98 -1.51 10.16
N GLN A 15 15.03 -2.21 9.56
CA GLN A 15 14.76 -2.13 8.13
C GLN A 15 13.76 -1.02 7.80
N LYS A 16 13.82 -0.51 6.57
CA LYS A 16 12.92 0.53 6.06
C LYS A 16 12.12 -0.03 4.90
N PHE A 17 10.80 0.19 4.94
CA PHE A 17 9.90 -0.27 3.88
C PHE A 17 9.08 0.90 3.35
N ARG A 18 8.80 0.83 2.05
CA ARG A 18 7.92 1.77 1.36
C ARG A 18 6.83 1.00 0.66
N VAL A 19 5.58 1.24 1.04
CA VAL A 19 4.41 0.58 0.45
C VAL A 19 3.66 1.58 -0.43
N ARG A 20 3.26 1.15 -1.62
CA ARG A 20 2.42 1.90 -2.55
C ARG A 20 1.17 1.10 -2.88
N ALA A 21 0.02 1.72 -2.74
CA ALA A 21 -1.20 1.21 -3.36
C ALA A 21 -1.14 1.55 -4.85
N GLU A 22 -1.14 0.53 -5.69
CA GLU A 22 -1.25 0.68 -7.14
C GLU A 22 -2.66 0.28 -7.57
N TYR A 23 -3.27 1.11 -8.41
CA TYR A 23 -4.55 0.80 -9.00
C TYR A 23 -4.35 -0.01 -10.26
N VAL A 24 -4.97 -1.18 -10.30
CA VAL A 24 -5.04 -2.01 -11.48
C VAL A 24 -6.37 -1.74 -12.16
N ARG A 25 -6.33 -1.12 -13.33
CA ARG A 25 -7.52 -0.77 -14.11
C ARG A 25 -8.25 -2.01 -14.61
N SER A 26 -9.57 -1.98 -14.53
CA SER A 26 -10.51 -2.97 -15.06
C SER A 26 -11.35 -2.36 -16.19
N ALA A 27 -11.85 -3.22 -17.09
CA ALA A 27 -12.79 -2.81 -18.13
C ALA A 27 -14.16 -2.34 -17.58
N LYS A 28 -14.43 -2.61 -16.30
CA LYS A 28 -15.67 -2.20 -15.61
C LYS A 28 -15.57 -0.81 -14.95
N ASP A 29 -14.40 -0.18 -14.99
CA ASP A 29 -14.19 1.10 -14.34
C ASP A 29 -14.80 2.22 -15.17
N THR A 30 -15.72 2.96 -14.57
CA THR A 30 -16.42 4.09 -15.23
C THR A 30 -15.78 5.44 -14.93
N THR A 31 -14.74 5.48 -14.11
CA THR A 31 -14.07 6.71 -13.66
C THR A 31 -12.57 6.69 -13.96
N TYR A 32 -12.01 7.88 -14.24
CA TYR A 32 -10.57 8.08 -14.38
C TYR A 32 -9.93 8.15 -13.00
N VAL A 33 -9.57 6.99 -12.44
CA VAL A 33 -8.84 6.95 -11.17
C VAL A 33 -7.38 7.29 -11.44
N SER A 34 -7.03 8.59 -11.45
CA SER A 34 -5.62 8.97 -11.34
C SER A 34 -5.17 8.63 -9.93
N THR A 35 -4.43 7.53 -9.76
CA THR A 35 -3.88 7.20 -8.45
C THR A 35 -2.75 8.14 -8.10
N TRP A 36 -3.11 9.19 -7.38
CA TRP A 36 -2.18 9.85 -6.47
C TRP A 36 -1.93 8.89 -5.31
N GLY A 37 -1.08 7.89 -5.57
CA GLY A 37 -0.70 6.88 -4.60
C GLY A 37 0.21 7.53 -3.57
N GLY A 38 -0.34 7.84 -2.40
CA GLY A 38 0.47 8.20 -1.23
C GLY A 38 1.43 7.07 -0.88
N TRP A 39 2.63 7.42 -0.42
CA TRP A 39 3.59 6.44 0.10
C TRP A 39 3.37 6.23 1.59
N LEU A 40 3.19 4.98 2.01
CA LEU A 40 3.28 4.63 3.43
C LEU A 40 4.75 4.26 3.72
N HIS A 41 5.39 5.07 4.56
CA HIS A 41 6.75 4.82 5.04
C HIS A 41 6.69 4.16 6.42
N LEU A 42 7.33 3.00 6.54
CA LEU A 42 7.34 2.20 7.76
C LEU A 42 8.78 2.03 8.25
N THR A 43 8.98 2.24 9.55
CA THR A 43 10.26 1.97 10.24
C THR A 43 9.94 1.14 11.48
N VAL A 44 10.52 -0.05 11.58
CA VAL A 44 10.36 -0.91 12.76
C VAL A 44 11.37 -0.45 13.82
N ARG A 45 10.88 -0.16 15.02
CA ARG A 45 11.69 0.22 16.20
C ARG A 45 11.44 -0.79 17.32
N ASN A 46 12.47 -1.02 18.14
CA ASN A 46 12.36 -1.78 19.39
C ASN A 46 11.91 -0.88 20.54
#